data_AF-A0A7X5D7B3-F1
#
_entry.id   AF-A0A7X5D7B3-F1
#
_cell.length_a   1.000
_cell.length_b   1.000
_cell.length_c   1.000
_cell.angle_alpha   90.00
_cell.angle_beta   90.00
_cell.angle_gamma   90.00
#
_symmetry.space_group_name_H-M   'P 1'
#
loop_
_entity.id
_entity.type
_entity.pdbx_description
1 polymer ?
#
loop_
_entity_poly.entity_id
_entity_poly.type
_entity_poly.pdbx_seq_one_letter_code
_entity_poly.pdbx_strand_id
1 'polypeptide(L)'
;MSRKETRKELEHIIAVFKDYIHASTHLDIVWSEKAGYIYLDLTPFETGHDPDAYLMETGEELFEKLFSEISLDVFELTGNEDGLPSANPLEIAELKRRLEPFLLKLPEYRPLAEQLMSSKDST
;
A
#
# COMPACT_ATOMS: atom_id res chain seq x y z
N MET A 1 -9.07 -7.35 -17.41
CA MET A 1 -8.39 -6.27 -18.17
C MET A 1 -7.35 -6.85 -19.10
N SER A 2 -6.97 -6.15 -20.17
CA SER A 2 -5.79 -6.55 -20.95
C SER A 2 -4.49 -6.20 -20.21
N ARG A 3 -3.39 -6.92 -20.50
CA ARG A 3 -2.06 -6.62 -19.89
C ARG A 3 -1.60 -5.17 -20.09
N LYS A 4 -2.02 -4.52 -21.18
CA LYS A 4 -1.70 -3.11 -21.44
C LYS A 4 -2.49 -2.16 -20.53
N GLU A 5 -3.75 -2.47 -20.27
CA GLU A 5 -4.61 -1.69 -19.36
C GLU A 5 -4.13 -1.86 -17.92
N THR A 6 -3.88 -3.10 -17.48
CA THR A 6 -3.28 -3.40 -16.17
C THR A 6 -1.98 -2.62 -15.96
N ARG A 7 -1.06 -2.68 -16.93
CA ARG A 7 0.20 -1.95 -16.84
C ARG A 7 -0.01 -0.44 -16.67
N LYS A 8 -0.92 0.15 -17.45
CA LYS A 8 -1.21 1.59 -17.40
C LYS A 8 -1.82 2.00 -16.06
N GLU A 9 -2.68 1.17 -15.49
CA GLU A 9 -3.27 1.38 -14.16
C GLU A 9 -2.19 1.33 -13.08
N LEU A 10 -1.33 0.30 -13.08
CA LEU A 10 -0.19 0.19 -12.17
C LEU A 10 0.76 1.39 -12.28
N GLU A 11 1.12 1.79 -13.50
CA GLU A 11 1.96 2.98 -13.76
C GLU A 11 1.33 4.26 -13.19
N HIS A 12 0.00 4.40 -13.27
CA HIS A 12 -0.71 5.54 -12.71
C HIS A 12 -0.63 5.57 -11.19
N ILE A 13 -0.89 4.45 -10.52
CA ILE A 13 -0.78 4.33 -9.05
C ILE A 13 0.66 4.62 -8.61
N ILE A 14 1.66 3.98 -9.23
CA ILE A 14 3.08 4.19 -8.91
C ILE A 14 3.46 5.66 -9.06
N ALA A 15 2.99 6.33 -10.11
CA ALA A 15 3.26 7.76 -10.31
C ALA A 15 2.63 8.64 -9.22
N VAL A 16 1.44 8.29 -8.73
CA VAL A 16 0.75 9.00 -7.65
C VAL A 16 1.48 8.84 -6.31
N PHE A 17 1.97 7.63 -6.02
CA PHE A 17 2.67 7.28 -4.78
C PHE A 17 4.20 7.45 -4.85
N LYS A 18 4.74 7.96 -5.95
CA LYS A 18 6.18 7.99 -6.24
C LYS A 18 7.05 8.52 -5.09
N ASP A 19 6.66 9.64 -4.51
CA ASP A 19 7.44 10.27 -3.44
C ASP A 19 7.43 9.44 -2.15
N TYR A 20 6.32 8.75 -1.87
CA TYR A 20 6.20 7.83 -0.74
C TYR A 20 7.07 6.59 -0.95
N ILE A 21 6.94 5.93 -2.11
CA ILE A 21 7.71 4.75 -2.49
C ILE A 21 9.22 5.06 -2.41
N HIS A 22 9.64 6.21 -2.95
CA HIS A 22 11.05 6.59 -2.96
C HIS A 22 11.62 6.89 -1.56
N ALA A 23 10.78 7.37 -0.64
CA ALA A 23 11.19 7.68 0.73
C ALA A 23 11.18 6.46 1.66
N SER A 24 10.43 5.40 1.31
CA SER A 24 10.31 4.20 2.13
C SER A 24 11.60 3.38 2.11
N THR A 25 11.95 2.82 3.27
CA THR A 25 12.99 1.81 3.42
C THR A 25 12.44 0.38 3.47
N HIS A 26 11.12 0.24 3.51
CA HIS A 26 10.40 -1.03 3.72
C HIS A 26 9.87 -1.64 2.43
N LEU A 27 9.86 -0.89 1.33
CA LEU A 27 9.34 -1.38 0.06
C LEU A 27 10.10 -0.80 -1.13
N ASP A 28 10.06 -1.51 -2.25
CA ASP A 28 10.35 -0.95 -3.57
C ASP A 28 9.42 -1.57 -4.63
N ILE A 29 9.29 -0.91 -5.78
CA ILE A 29 8.48 -1.41 -6.90
C ILE A 29 9.33 -1.39 -8.17
N VAL A 30 9.57 -2.59 -8.70
CA VAL A 30 10.46 -2.77 -9.86
C VAL A 30 9.72 -3.33 -11.06
N TRP A 31 10.17 -2.96 -12.26
CA TRP A 31 9.62 -3.47 -13.51
C TRP A 31 10.48 -4.60 -14.09
N SER A 32 9.85 -5.71 -14.45
CA SER A 32 10.44 -6.81 -15.20
C SER A 32 9.79 -6.92 -16.57
N GLU A 33 10.61 -6.84 -17.63
CA GLU A 33 10.16 -7.06 -19.03
C GLU A 33 9.52 -8.45 -19.25
N LYS A 34 9.79 -9.42 -18.37
CA LYS A 34 9.26 -10.79 -18.48
C LYS A 34 8.01 -11.02 -17.64
N ALA A 35 7.99 -10.46 -16.43
CA ALA A 35 6.94 -10.76 -15.45
C ALA A 35 5.91 -9.62 -15.32
N GLY A 36 6.36 -8.37 -15.33
CA GLY A 36 5.54 -7.20 -15.02
C GLY A 36 6.10 -6.41 -13.84
N TYR A 37 5.24 -5.63 -13.18
CA TYR A 37 5.59 -4.93 -11.94
C TYR A 37 5.65 -5.89 -10.78
N ILE A 38 6.69 -5.76 -9.96
CA ILE A 38 6.94 -6.57 -8.78
C ILE A 38 7.03 -5.64 -7.59
N TYR A 39 6.23 -5.90 -6.56
CA TYR A 39 6.36 -5.30 -5.24
C TYR A 39 7.43 -6.08 -4.48
N LEU A 40 8.40 -5.36 -3.93
CA LEU A 40 9.43 -5.91 -3.05
C LEU A 40 9.11 -5.48 -1.61
N ASP A 41 8.90 -6.45 -0.74
CA ASP A 41 8.86 -6.23 0.71
C ASP A 41 10.30 -6.29 1.23
N LEU A 42 10.76 -5.14 1.70
CA LEU A 42 12.12 -4.89 2.18
C LEU A 42 12.13 -4.61 3.69
N THR A 43 11.05 -4.95 4.40
CA THR A 43 10.96 -4.78 5.85
C THR A 43 12.22 -5.37 6.52
N PRO A 44 12.94 -4.60 7.36
CA PRO A 44 14.33 -4.88 7.65
C PRO A 44 14.56 -6.25 8.29
N PHE A 45 15.69 -6.85 7.90
CA PHE A 45 16.24 -8.13 8.38
C PHE A 45 16.32 -8.28 9.91
N GLU A 46 16.23 -7.20 10.69
CA GLU A 46 16.21 -7.27 12.16
C GLU A 46 15.01 -8.07 12.69
N THR A 47 13.96 -8.24 11.87
CA THR A 47 12.81 -9.11 12.12
C THR A 47 13.09 -10.60 11.84
N GLY A 48 14.23 -10.94 11.23
CA GLY A 48 14.60 -12.31 10.86
C GLY A 48 13.88 -12.88 9.63
N HIS A 49 13.12 -12.04 8.90
CA HIS A 49 12.44 -12.40 7.67
C HIS A 49 13.30 -12.05 6.44
N ASP A 50 13.32 -12.95 5.47
CA ASP A 50 13.90 -12.67 4.15
C ASP A 50 12.98 -11.72 3.36
N PRO A 51 13.54 -10.85 2.51
CA PRO A 51 12.72 -10.00 1.65
C PRO A 51 11.85 -10.83 0.71
N ASP A 52 10.58 -10.43 0.58
CA ASP A 52 9.60 -11.10 -0.27
C ASP A 52 9.33 -10.31 -1.56
N ALA A 53 8.85 -11.01 -2.58
CA ALA A 53 8.54 -10.41 -3.87
C ALA A 53 7.18 -10.89 -4.40
N TYR A 54 6.30 -9.96 -4.75
CA TYR A 54 4.95 -10.24 -5.23
C TYR A 54 4.75 -9.65 -6.62
N LEU A 55 4.24 -10.45 -7.56
CA LEU A 55 3.82 -9.97 -8.87
C LEU A 55 2.52 -9.17 -8.72
N MET A 56 2.49 -7.95 -9.25
CA MET A 56 1.28 -7.12 -9.24
C MET A 56 0.47 -7.39 -10.51
N GLU A 57 -0.71 -8.01 -10.34
CA GLU A 57 -1.61 -8.37 -11.44
C GLU A 57 -2.74 -7.36 -11.64
N THR A 58 -3.03 -6.54 -10.62
CA THR A 58 -4.08 -5.52 -10.63
C THR A 58 -3.68 -4.24 -9.87
N GLY A 59 -4.34 -3.12 -10.20
CA GLY A 59 -4.17 -1.88 -9.46
C GLY A 59 -4.69 -1.96 -8.02
N GLU A 60 -5.74 -2.74 -7.76
CA GLU A 60 -6.29 -2.96 -6.41
C GLU A 60 -5.26 -3.62 -5.49
N GLU A 61 -4.60 -4.70 -5.93
CA GLU A 61 -3.54 -5.36 -5.15
C GLU A 61 -2.40 -4.41 -4.80
N LEU A 62 -1.96 -3.59 -5.77
CA LEU A 62 -0.90 -2.62 -5.51
C LEU A 62 -1.36 -1.53 -4.54
N PHE A 63 -2.59 -1.03 -4.69
CA PHE A 63 -3.16 -0.03 -3.79
C PHE A 63 -3.30 -0.58 -2.36
N GLU A 64 -3.74 -1.83 -2.20
CA GLU A 64 -3.84 -2.51 -0.90
C GLU A 64 -2.48 -2.61 -0.21
N LYS A 65 -1.43 -3.01 -0.94
CA LYS A 65 -0.06 -3.04 -0.41
C LYS A 65 0.38 -1.66 0.07
N LEU A 66 0.25 -0.63 -0.77
CA LEU A 66 0.64 0.75 -0.40
C LEU A 66 -0.22 1.32 0.75
N PHE A 67 -1.49 0.95 0.82
CA PHE A 67 -2.36 1.30 1.94
C PHE A 67 -1.89 0.66 3.25
N SER A 68 -1.50 -0.61 3.20
CA SER A 68 -0.98 -1.35 4.37
C SER A 68 0.28 -0.69 4.91
N GLU A 69 1.21 -0.33 4.03
CA GLU A 69 2.47 0.35 4.43
C GLU A 69 2.21 1.69 5.12
N ILE A 70 1.33 2.53 4.56
CA ILE A 70 0.95 3.80 5.20
C ILE A 70 0.24 3.56 6.54
N SER A 71 -0.54 2.48 6.65
CA SER A 71 -1.22 2.12 7.90
C SER A 71 -0.20 1.70 8.97
N LEU A 72 0.78 0.87 8.60
CA LEU A 72 1.89 0.47 9.47
C LEU A 72 2.68 1.70 9.94
N ASP A 73 3.00 2.64 9.05
CA ASP A 73 3.66 3.91 9.41
C ASP A 73 2.87 4.74 10.43
N VAL A 74 1.53 4.63 10.45
CA VAL A 74 0.69 5.33 11.43
C VAL A 74 0.70 4.59 12.77
N PHE A 75 0.59 3.26 12.74
CA PHE A 75 0.52 2.43 13.94
C PHE A 75 1.86 2.33 14.66
N GLU A 76 2.98 2.35 13.94
CA GLU A 76 4.31 2.41 14.55
C GLU A 76 4.48 3.69 15.38
N LEU A 77 3.98 4.83 14.90
CA LEU A 77 4.07 6.11 15.62
C LEU A 77 3.27 6.14 16.92
N THR A 78 2.23 5.32 17.03
CA THR A 78 1.37 5.25 18.22
C THR A 78 1.67 4.04 19.10
N GLY A 79 2.53 3.13 18.64
CA GLY A 79 2.82 1.85 19.31
C GLY A 79 1.64 0.88 19.27
N ASN A 80 0.77 0.98 18.26
CA ASN A 80 -0.38 0.09 18.10
C ASN A 80 0.06 -1.20 17.39
N GLU A 81 0.17 -2.30 18.16
CA GLU A 81 0.53 -3.62 17.64
C GLU A 81 -0.67 -4.37 17.03
N ASP A 82 -1.91 -3.96 17.34
CA ASP A 82 -3.14 -4.63 16.88
C ASP A 82 -3.60 -4.16 15.49
N GLY A 83 -3.21 -2.96 15.06
CA GLY A 83 -3.56 -2.40 13.75
C GLY A 83 -5.06 -2.19 13.53
N LEU A 84 -5.52 -2.34 12.27
CA LEU A 84 -6.94 -2.33 11.92
C LEU A 84 -7.59 -3.68 12.26
N PRO A 85 -8.87 -3.71 12.69
CA PRO A 85 -9.81 -2.59 12.87
C PRO A 85 -9.71 -1.92 14.26
N SER A 86 -8.74 -2.33 15.09
CA SER A 86 -8.58 -1.89 16.49
C SER A 86 -8.08 -0.46 16.64
N ALA A 87 -7.68 0.18 15.53
CA ALA A 87 -7.19 1.54 15.50
C ALA A 87 -8.15 2.54 16.15
N ASN A 88 -7.60 3.39 17.00
CA ASN A 88 -8.36 4.42 17.70
C ASN A 88 -8.76 5.57 16.75
N PRO A 89 -9.71 6.45 17.14
CA PRO A 89 -10.17 7.53 16.27
C PRO A 89 -9.08 8.50 15.79
N LEU A 90 -8.01 8.72 16.57
CA LEU A 90 -6.90 9.58 16.17
C LEU A 90 -6.01 8.93 15.11
N GLU A 91 -5.76 7.62 15.24
CA GLU A 91 -5.03 6.83 14.23
C GLU A 91 -5.78 6.79 12.91
N ILE A 92 -7.10 6.53 12.96
CA ILE A 92 -7.95 6.58 11.76
C ILE A 92 -7.94 7.98 11.13
N ALA A 93 -7.96 9.04 11.94
CA ALA A 93 -7.87 10.41 11.42
C ALA A 93 -6.52 10.70 10.76
N GLU A 94 -5.42 10.23 11.33
CA GLU A 94 -4.08 10.39 10.76
C GLU A 94 -3.90 9.57 9.48
N LEU A 95 -4.37 8.32 9.47
CA LEU A 95 -4.38 7.47 8.28
C LEU A 95 -5.13 8.13 7.12
N LYS A 96 -6.35 8.64 7.39
CA LYS A 96 -7.12 9.40 6.39
C LYS A 96 -6.37 10.63 5.92
N ARG A 97 -5.74 11.39 6.82
CA ARG A 97 -4.96 12.59 6.47
C ARG A 97 -3.78 12.26 5.55
N ARG A 98 -3.09 11.13 5.78
CA ARG A 98 -1.97 10.68 4.93
C ARG A 98 -2.42 10.14 3.59
N LEU A 99 -3.56 9.46 3.53
CA LEU A 99 -4.11 8.89 2.29
C LEU A 99 -4.77 9.93 1.36
N GLU A 100 -5.36 10.99 1.92
CA GLU A 100 -6.10 12.00 1.15
C GLU A 100 -5.36 12.56 -0.07
N PRO A 101 -4.07 12.97 -0.03
CA PRO A 101 -3.37 13.47 -1.22
C PRO A 101 -3.29 12.45 -2.36
N PHE A 102 -3.28 11.15 -2.07
CA PHE A 102 -3.29 10.10 -3.07
C PHE A 102 -4.71 9.86 -3.60
N LEU A 103 -5.71 9.77 -2.70
CA LEU A 103 -7.12 9.58 -3.04
C LEU A 103 -7.76 10.76 -3.80
N LEU A 104 -7.18 11.96 -3.74
CA LEU A 104 -7.55 13.08 -4.61
C LEU A 104 -7.14 12.84 -6.06
N LYS A 105 -6.04 12.13 -6.30
CA LYS A 105 -5.54 11.77 -7.64
C LYS A 105 -6.09 10.43 -8.12
N LEU A 106 -6.52 9.59 -7.19
CA LEU A 106 -7.06 8.24 -7.39
C LEU A 106 -8.47 8.13 -6.76
N PRO A 107 -9.45 8.96 -7.18
CA PRO A 107 -10.80 8.95 -6.59
C PRO A 107 -11.50 7.60 -6.70
N GLU A 108 -11.18 6.80 -7.70
CA GLU A 108 -11.71 5.45 -7.93
C GLU A 108 -11.33 4.45 -6.83
N TYR A 109 -10.24 4.69 -6.08
CA TYR A 109 -9.79 3.84 -4.97
C TYR A 109 -10.37 4.24 -3.61
N ARG A 110 -11.18 5.31 -3.53
CA ARG A 110 -11.83 5.71 -2.26
C ARG A 110 -12.71 4.61 -1.64
N PRO A 111 -13.57 3.91 -2.40
CA PRO A 111 -14.37 2.82 -1.85
C PRO A 111 -13.51 1.69 -1.28
N LEU A 112 -12.39 1.37 -1.95
CA LEU A 112 -11.46 0.35 -1.48
C LEU A 112 -10.77 0.79 -0.18
N ALA A 113 -10.28 2.03 -0.10
CA ALA A 113 -9.70 2.57 1.14
C ALA A 113 -10.71 2.55 2.31
N GLU A 114 -11.97 2.90 2.07
CA GLU A 114 -13.05 2.84 3.07
C GLU A 114 -13.33 1.41 3.51
N GLN A 115 -13.33 0.46 2.57
CA GLN A 115 -13.46 -0.96 2.87
C GLN A 115 -12.30 -1.43 3.74
N LEU A 116 -11.05 -1.17 3.36
CA LEU A 116 -9.85 -1.61 4.10
C LEU A 116 -9.82 -1.03 5.52
N MET A 117 -10.19 0.24 5.70
CA MET A 117 -10.31 0.86 7.04
C MET A 117 -11.43 0.24 7.91
N SER A 118 -12.45 -0.35 7.28
CA SER A 118 -13.63 -0.90 7.95
C SER A 118 -13.57 -2.43 8.10
N SER A 119 -12.71 -3.09 7.32
CA SER A 119 -12.54 -4.53 7.35
C SER A 119 -12.02 -4.95 8.70
N LYS A 120 -12.80 -5.79 9.38
CA LYS A 120 -12.34 -6.63 10.47
C LYS A 120 -11.73 -7.84 9.79
N ASP A 121 -10.42 -7.99 9.79
CA ASP A 121 -9.77 -9.13 9.15
C ASP A 121 -10.49 -10.43 9.52
N SER A 122 -11.05 -11.07 8.50
CA SER A 122 -11.54 -12.43 8.54
C SER A 122 -10.69 -13.18 7.53
N THR A 123 -9.45 -13.52 7.87
CA THR A 123 -8.75 -14.72 7.38
C THR A 123 -7.68 -15.13 8.37
#